data_AF-G2E1T9-F1
#
_entry.id   AF-G2E1T9-F1
#
_cell.length_a   1.000
_cell.length_b   1.000
_cell.length_c   1.000
_cell.angle_alpha   90.00
_cell.angle_beta   90.00
_cell.angle_gamma   90.00
#
_symmetry.space_group_name_H-M   'P 1'
#
loop_
_entity.id
_entity.type
_entity.pdbx_description
1 polymer ?
#
loop_
_entity_poly.entity_id
_entity_poly.type
_entity_poly.pdbx_seq_one_letter_code
_entity_poly.pdbx_strand_id
1 'polypeptide(L)'
;MIDIEWDNKFSVGHERIDHEHQVFLDLIKNVSLCDDEHMPRERVFRLLTEIGKYADFHFYSEENIMLDTGYPDYEAHKREHSMLLCKLYDYIHRYRVEDIDLDSMVEFLFEWFALHTTGSDKRLVKHIQR
;
A
#
# COMPACT_ATOMS: atom_id res chain seq x y z
N MET A 1 -18.42 -4.61 -1.01
CA MET A 1 -17.12 -4.91 -1.63
C MET A 1 -16.81 -3.97 -2.78
N ILE A 2 -15.64 -3.35 -2.71
CA ILE A 2 -15.05 -2.53 -3.77
C ILE A 2 -14.49 -3.46 -4.86
N ASP A 3 -14.68 -3.08 -6.13
CA ASP A 3 -14.03 -3.74 -7.25
C ASP A 3 -12.58 -3.25 -7.35
N ILE A 4 -11.64 -4.15 -7.06
CA ILE A 4 -10.20 -3.86 -6.99
C ILE A 4 -9.52 -4.46 -8.21
N GLU A 5 -9.21 -3.59 -9.17
CA GLU A 5 -8.49 -3.93 -10.39
C GLU A 5 -7.42 -2.88 -10.69
N TRP A 6 -6.33 -3.31 -11.33
CA TRP A 6 -5.32 -2.38 -11.82
C TRP A 6 -5.92 -1.46 -12.88
N ASP A 7 -5.63 -0.17 -12.76
CA ASP A 7 -6.04 0.88 -13.67
C ASP A 7 -4.83 1.78 -13.97
N ASN A 8 -4.68 2.20 -15.22
CA ASN A 8 -3.59 3.07 -15.66
C ASN A 8 -3.49 4.39 -14.87
N LYS A 9 -4.54 4.82 -14.16
CA LYS A 9 -4.49 5.98 -13.27
C LYS A 9 -3.50 5.81 -12.11
N PHE A 10 -3.25 4.56 -11.68
CA PHE A 10 -2.29 4.21 -10.63
C PHE A 10 -0.86 4.16 -11.14
N SER A 11 -0.65 4.00 -12.45
CA SER A 11 0.70 4.08 -13.02
C SER A 11 1.31 5.47 -12.75
N VAL A 12 2.55 5.44 -12.28
CA VAL A 12 3.43 6.60 -12.12
C VAL A 12 4.37 6.76 -13.30
N GLY A 13 4.45 5.75 -14.19
CA GLY A 13 5.24 5.79 -15.42
C GLY A 13 6.70 5.35 -15.22
N HIS A 14 6.99 4.63 -14.13
CA HIS A 14 8.30 4.05 -13.85
C HIS A 14 8.15 2.54 -13.63
N GLU A 15 8.69 1.75 -14.55
CA GLU A 15 8.44 0.29 -14.67
C GLU A 15 8.57 -0.47 -13.34
N ARG A 16 9.66 -0.22 -12.59
CA ARG A 16 9.87 -0.88 -11.30
C ARG A 16 8.83 -0.49 -10.25
N ILE A 17 8.47 0.79 -10.17
CA ILE A 17 7.53 1.28 -9.16
C ILE A 17 6.11 0.81 -9.52
N ASP A 18 5.73 0.90 -10.80
CA ASP A 18 4.45 0.39 -11.29
C ASP A 18 4.29 -1.11 -11.02
N HIS A 19 5.36 -1.90 -11.18
CA HIS A 19 5.33 -3.32 -10.87
C HIS A 19 5.12 -3.59 -9.37
N GLU A 20 5.81 -2.84 -8.50
CA GLU A 20 5.63 -2.94 -7.06
C GLU A 20 4.20 -2.53 -6.64
N HIS A 21 3.63 -1.48 -7.25
CA HIS A 21 2.24 -1.07 -7.03
C HIS A 21 1.22 -2.12 -7.47
N GLN A 22 1.45 -2.79 -8.61
CA GLN A 22 0.59 -3.88 -9.09
C GLN A 22 0.54 -5.04 -8.09
N VAL A 23 1.70 -5.48 -7.61
CA VAL A 23 1.78 -6.56 -6.61
C VAL A 23 1.11 -6.13 -5.30
N PHE A 24 1.27 -4.87 -4.88
CA PHE A 24 0.57 -4.36 -3.72
C PHE A 24 -0.96 -4.45 -3.91
N LEU A 25 -1.47 -3.93 -5.03
CA LEU A 25 -2.90 -3.93 -5.31
C LEU A 25 -3.48 -5.35 -5.35
N ASP A 26 -2.74 -6.32 -5.90
CA ASP A 26 -3.11 -7.73 -5.90
C ASP A 26 -3.20 -8.31 -4.48
N LEU A 27 -2.31 -7.92 -3.56
CA LEU A 27 -2.41 -8.33 -2.16
C LEU A 27 -3.68 -7.78 -1.50
N ILE A 28 -4.03 -6.52 -1.79
CA ILE A 28 -5.26 -5.90 -1.28
C ILE A 28 -6.49 -6.62 -1.85
N LYS A 29 -6.48 -6.94 -3.15
CA LYS A 29 -7.53 -7.72 -3.81
C LYS A 29 -7.70 -9.10 -3.19
N ASN A 30 -6.62 -9.79 -2.85
CA ASN A 30 -6.69 -11.09 -2.18
C ASN A 30 -7.36 -11.00 -0.80
N VAL A 31 -7.14 -9.90 -0.07
CA VAL A 31 -7.84 -9.64 1.20
C VAL A 31 -9.33 -9.37 0.96
N SER A 32 -9.69 -8.60 -0.06
CA SER A 32 -11.11 -8.29 -0.34
C SER A 32 -11.96 -9.50 -0.69
N LEU A 33 -11.35 -10.56 -1.25
CA LEU A 33 -12.05 -11.80 -1.60
C LEU A 33 -12.26 -12.77 -0.41
N CYS A 34 -11.69 -12.48 0.77
CA CYS A 34 -11.75 -13.40 1.90
C CYS A 34 -13.15 -13.55 2.51
N ASP A 35 -14.00 -12.53 2.44
CA ASP A 35 -15.38 -12.59 2.95
C ASP A 35 -16.25 -13.51 2.06
N ASP A 36 -16.14 -13.39 0.73
CA ASP A 36 -16.83 -14.27 -0.21
C ASP A 36 -16.45 -15.75 -0.02
N GLU A 37 -15.17 -16.00 0.26
CA GLU A 37 -14.63 -17.34 0.48
C GLU A 37 -14.88 -17.90 1.88
N HIS A 38 -15.59 -17.17 2.77
CA HIS A 38 -15.83 -17.53 4.17
C HIS A 38 -14.54 -17.92 4.91
N MET A 39 -13.46 -17.17 4.65
CA MET A 39 -12.14 -17.54 5.14
C MET A 39 -12.01 -17.38 6.65
N PRO A 40 -11.28 -18.29 7.33
CA PRO A 40 -11.01 -18.12 8.74
C PRO A 40 -10.25 -16.82 9.00
N ARG A 41 -10.64 -16.09 10.04
CA ARG A 41 -10.00 -14.81 10.45
C ARG A 41 -8.48 -14.91 10.57
N GLU A 42 -7.96 -16.04 11.06
CA GLU A 42 -6.53 -16.31 11.13
C GLU A 42 -5.83 -16.25 9.76
N ARG A 43 -6.49 -16.71 8.69
CA ARG A 43 -5.98 -16.61 7.32
C ARG A 43 -5.95 -15.15 6.88
N VAL A 44 -6.99 -14.39 7.18
CA VAL A 44 -7.04 -12.94 6.89
C VAL A 44 -5.90 -12.22 7.60
N PHE A 45 -5.64 -12.51 8.89
CA PHE A 45 -4.50 -11.92 9.60
C PHE A 45 -3.15 -12.21 8.95
N ARG A 46 -2.95 -13.42 8.39
CA ARG A 46 -1.72 -13.74 7.68
C ARG A 46 -1.56 -12.88 6.43
N LEU A 47 -2.63 -12.69 5.65
CA LEU A 47 -2.62 -11.81 4.47
C LEU A 47 -2.39 -10.34 4.83
N LEU A 48 -3.03 -9.85 5.90
CA LEU A 48 -2.79 -8.50 6.41
C LEU A 48 -1.33 -8.30 6.89
N THR A 49 -0.74 -9.33 7.48
CA THR A 49 0.68 -9.31 7.88
C THR A 49 1.60 -9.32 6.65
N GLU A 50 1.23 -10.02 5.59
CA GLU A 50 1.94 -10.02 4.31
C GLU A 50 1.91 -8.63 3.67
N ILE A 51 0.74 -7.98 3.65
CA ILE A 51 0.59 -6.58 3.21
C ILE A 51 1.53 -5.66 4.00
N GLY A 52 1.57 -5.78 5.33
CA GLY A 52 2.46 -4.95 6.17
C GLY A 52 3.94 -5.11 5.82
N LYS A 53 4.39 -6.35 5.55
CA LYS A 53 5.77 -6.62 5.12
C LYS A 53 6.05 -6.10 3.71
N TYR A 54 5.08 -6.24 2.81
CA TYR A 54 5.22 -5.79 1.43
C TYR A 54 5.29 -4.26 1.34
N ALA A 55 4.45 -3.57 2.11
CA ALA A 55 4.48 -2.11 2.22
C ALA A 55 5.84 -1.60 2.72
N ASP A 56 6.39 -2.23 3.77
CA ASP A 56 7.72 -1.90 4.30
C ASP A 56 8.81 -2.08 3.24
N PHE A 57 8.79 -3.22 2.53
CA PHE A 57 9.70 -3.47 1.40
C PHE A 57 9.58 -2.40 0.30
N HIS A 58 8.36 -2.09 -0.13
CA HIS A 58 8.10 -1.11 -1.18
C HIS A 58 8.60 0.28 -0.79
N PHE A 59 8.31 0.72 0.44
CA PHE A 59 8.80 1.99 0.96
C PHE A 59 10.32 2.05 1.04
N TYR A 60 10.99 0.97 1.46
CA TYR A 60 12.45 0.91 1.39
C TYR A 60 12.97 0.95 -0.06
N SER A 61 12.26 0.32 -1.00
CA SER A 61 12.59 0.36 -2.43
C SER A 61 12.60 1.79 -2.95
N GLU A 62 11.54 2.56 -2.69
CA GLU A 62 11.43 3.96 -3.08
C GLU A 62 12.41 4.88 -2.35
N GLU A 63 12.62 4.67 -1.05
CA GLU A 63 13.58 5.43 -0.25
C GLU A 63 15.00 5.31 -0.78
N ASN A 64 15.40 4.13 -1.26
CA ASN A 64 16.68 3.96 -1.93
C ASN A 64 16.74 4.75 -3.25
N ILE A 65 15.67 4.73 -4.06
CA ILE A 65 15.59 5.55 -5.27
C ILE A 65 15.69 7.04 -4.93
N MET A 66 15.01 7.49 -3.88
CA MET A 66 15.06 8.88 -3.41
C MET A 66 16.48 9.29 -3.00
N LEU A 67 17.20 8.44 -2.27
CA LEU A 67 18.58 8.69 -1.86
C LEU A 67 19.53 8.71 -3.06
N ASP A 68 19.43 7.73 -3.96
CA ASP A 68 20.30 7.60 -5.15
C ASP A 68 20.14 8.76 -6.13
N THR A 69 18.94 9.36 -6.19
CA THR A 69 18.60 10.46 -7.11
C THR A 69 18.63 11.84 -6.45
N GLY A 70 18.99 11.92 -5.17
CA GLY A 70 19.01 13.17 -4.42
C GLY A 70 17.64 13.87 -4.36
N TYR A 71 16.57 13.11 -4.17
CA TYR A 71 15.20 13.64 -4.13
C TYR A 71 15.05 14.68 -2.99
N PRO A 72 14.73 15.94 -3.29
CA PRO A 72 14.72 17.02 -2.29
C PRO A 72 13.76 16.81 -1.12
N ASP A 73 12.65 16.10 -1.36
CA ASP A 73 11.59 15.89 -0.37
C ASP A 73 11.71 14.54 0.37
N TYR A 74 12.86 13.85 0.29
CA TYR A 74 13.09 12.53 0.90
C TYR A 74 12.61 12.45 2.36
N GLU A 75 13.01 13.40 3.21
CA GLU A 75 12.65 13.40 4.63
C GLU A 75 11.14 13.55 4.85
N ALA A 76 10.44 14.29 3.98
CA ALA A 76 9.00 14.42 4.07
C ALA A 76 8.29 13.14 3.60
N HIS A 77 8.76 12.54 2.50
CA HIS A 77 8.18 11.33 1.95
C HIS A 77 8.38 10.12 2.88
N LYS A 78 9.58 9.94 3.44
CA LYS A 78 9.87 8.92 4.45
C LYS A 78 9.02 9.04 5.71
N ARG A 79 8.73 10.27 6.15
CA ARG A 79 7.81 10.50 7.28
C ARG A 79 6.39 10.05 6.92
N GLU A 80 5.95 10.30 5.69
CA GLU A 80 4.67 9.79 5.19
C GLU A 80 4.64 8.26 5.26
N HIS A 81 5.64 7.55 4.72
CA HIS A 81 5.75 6.08 4.83
C HIS A 81 5.62 5.58 6.27
N SER A 82 6.36 6.21 7.19
CA SER A 82 6.34 5.84 8.61
C SER A 82 4.94 6.02 9.23
N MET A 83 4.25 7.11 8.89
CA MET A 83 2.88 7.36 9.35
C MET A 83 1.89 6.36 8.76
N LEU A 84 2.07 5.98 7.50
CA LEU A 84 1.23 5.02 6.80
C LEU A 84 1.38 3.60 7.38
N LEU A 85 2.61 3.14 7.64
CA LEU A 85 2.85 1.88 8.34
C LEU A 85 2.24 1.88 9.74
N CYS A 86 2.37 2.98 10.48
CA CYS A 86 1.76 3.11 11.81
C CYS A 86 0.23 2.95 11.74
N LYS A 87 -0.42 3.63 10.80
CA LYS A 87 -1.87 3.50 10.56
C LYS A 87 -2.26 2.08 10.14
N LEU A 88 -1.48 1.44 9.27
CA LEU A 88 -1.72 0.07 8.85
C LEU A 88 -1.73 -0.88 10.05
N TYR A 89 -0.73 -0.79 10.93
CA TYR A 89 -0.67 -1.66 12.11
C TYR A 89 -1.80 -1.37 13.12
N ASP A 90 -2.24 -0.11 13.25
CA ASP A 90 -3.43 0.24 14.02
C ASP A 90 -4.70 -0.42 13.46
N TYR A 91 -4.92 -0.31 12.15
CA TYR A 91 -6.05 -0.95 11.47
C TYR A 91 -6.03 -2.48 11.58
N ILE A 92 -4.86 -3.11 11.44
CA ILE A 92 -4.69 -4.56 11.66
C ILE A 92 -5.04 -4.92 13.11
N HIS A 93 -4.64 -4.10 14.09
CA HIS A 93 -4.99 -4.31 15.49
C HIS A 93 -6.50 -4.18 15.73
N ARG A 94 -7.14 -3.14 15.17
CA ARG A 94 -8.58 -2.89 15.27
C ARG A 94 -9.39 -4.04 14.66
N TYR A 95 -8.98 -4.55 13.49
CA TYR A 95 -9.57 -5.74 12.90
C TYR A 95 -9.40 -6.98 13.79
N ARG A 96 -8.24 -7.10 14.46
CA ARG A 96 -7.94 -8.19 15.42
C ARG A 96 -8.82 -8.22 16.64
N VAL A 97 -9.13 -7.06 17.20
CA VAL A 97 -10.00 -6.95 18.36
C VAL A 97 -11.48 -6.79 17.99
N GLU A 98 -11.80 -6.98 16.70
CA GLU A 98 -13.15 -6.93 16.16
C GLU A 98 -13.81 -5.54 16.27
N ASP A 99 -13.00 -4.48 16.34
CA ASP A 99 -13.45 -3.08 16.33
C ASP A 99 -13.86 -2.60 14.92
N ILE A 100 -13.31 -3.22 13.88
CA ILE A 100 -13.68 -3.00 12.48
C ILE A 100 -13.91 -4.33 11.76
N ASP A 101 -14.75 -4.29 10.72
CA ASP A 101 -14.97 -5.40 9.80
C ASP A 101 -13.92 -5.43 8.66
N LEU A 102 -14.00 -6.47 7.82
CA LEU A 102 -13.07 -6.65 6.72
C LEU A 102 -13.28 -5.60 5.62
N ASP A 103 -14.53 -5.26 5.31
CA ASP A 103 -14.87 -4.22 4.34
C ASP A 103 -14.21 -2.88 4.71
N SER A 104 -14.30 -2.44 5.97
CA SER A 104 -13.63 -1.21 6.46
C SER A 104 -12.10 -1.30 6.36
N MET A 105 -11.53 -2.48 6.58
CA MET A 105 -10.09 -2.71 6.43
C MET A 105 -9.66 -2.59 4.96
N VAL A 106 -10.42 -3.18 4.04
CA VAL A 106 -10.17 -3.14 2.59
C VAL A 106 -10.34 -1.72 2.04
N GLU A 107 -11.38 -1.00 2.49
CA GLU A 107 -11.60 0.41 2.15
C GLU A 107 -10.39 1.26 2.52
N PHE A 108 -9.90 1.13 3.76
CA PHE A 108 -8.70 1.82 4.22
C PHE A 108 -7.48 1.48 3.35
N LEU A 109 -7.22 0.18 3.10
CA LEU A 109 -6.07 -0.25 2.31
C LEU A 109 -6.09 0.34 0.90
N PHE A 110 -7.26 0.30 0.24
CA PHE A 110 -7.41 0.79 -1.12
C PHE A 110 -7.32 2.32 -1.21
N GLU A 111 -7.97 3.05 -0.30
CA GLU A 111 -7.85 4.52 -0.23
C GLU A 111 -6.41 4.94 0.01
N TRP A 112 -5.75 4.28 0.97
CA TRP A 112 -4.36 4.53 1.29
C TRP A 112 -3.44 4.33 0.08
N PHE A 113 -3.53 3.18 -0.58
CA PHE A 113 -2.80 2.88 -1.82
C PHE A 113 -3.05 3.96 -2.89
N ALA A 114 -4.33 4.23 -3.19
CA ALA A 114 -4.70 5.15 -4.25
C ALA A 114 -4.18 6.57 -4.02
N LEU A 115 -4.30 7.09 -2.79
CA LEU A 115 -3.86 8.44 -2.44
C LEU A 115 -2.33 8.57 -2.48
N HIS A 116 -1.61 7.59 -1.93
CA HIS A 116 -0.15 7.63 -1.87
C HIS A 116 0.46 7.50 -3.27
N THR A 117 0.09 6.45 -4.01
CA THR A 117 0.58 6.16 -5.35
C THR A 117 0.29 7.29 -6.35
N THR A 118 -0.92 7.85 -6.33
CA THR A 118 -1.28 8.94 -7.26
C THR A 118 -0.83 10.32 -6.80
N GLY A 119 -0.37 10.44 -5.56
CA GLY A 119 0.07 11.68 -4.94
C GLY A 119 1.58 11.77 -4.85
N SER A 120 2.16 11.06 -3.89
CA SER A 120 3.56 11.18 -3.49
C SER A 120 4.52 10.49 -4.47
N ASP A 121 4.20 9.27 -4.90
CA ASP A 121 5.06 8.48 -5.78
C ASP A 121 5.14 9.12 -7.17
N LYS A 122 4.03 9.72 -7.66
CA LYS A 122 4.06 10.55 -8.89
C LYS A 122 5.03 11.73 -8.79
N ARG A 123 5.19 12.35 -7.62
CA ARG A 123 6.17 13.45 -7.44
C ARG A 123 7.60 12.92 -7.46
N LEU A 124 7.84 11.74 -6.87
CA LEU A 124 9.13 11.05 -6.96
C LEU A 124 9.46 10.72 -8.42
N VAL A 125 8.56 10.08 -9.16
CA VAL A 125 8.83 9.72 -10.56
C VAL A 125 9.04 10.94 -11.46
N LYS A 126 8.31 12.03 -11.21
CA LYS A 126 8.56 13.30 -11.91
C LYS A 126 9.96 13.87 -11.64
N HIS A 127 10.59 13.54 -10.52
CA HIS A 127 11.97 13.95 -10.22
C HIS A 127 12.99 13.08 -10.95
N ILE A 128 12.82 11.76 -10.94
CA ILE A 128 13.80 10.82 -11.54
C ILE A 128 13.81 10.84 -13.08
N GLN A 129 12.73 11.31 -13.71
CA GLN A 129 12.62 11.44 -15.17
C GLN A 129 13.11 12.79 -15.73
N ARG A 130 13.63 13.69 -14.87
CA ARG A 130 14.22 14.97 -15.28
C ARG A 130 15.66 14.81 -15.74
#